data_AF-A0A914QPF3-F1
#
_entry.id   AF-A0A914QPF3-F1
#
_cell.length_a   1.000
_cell.length_b   1.000
_cell.length_c   1.000
_cell.angle_alpha   90.00
_cell.angle_beta   90.00
_cell.angle_gamma   90.00
#
_symmetry.space_group_name_H-M   'P 1'
#
loop_
_entity.id
_entity.type
_entity.pdbx_description
1 polymer ?
#
loop_
_entity_poly.entity_id
_entity_poly.type
_entity_poly.pdbx_seq_one_letter_code
_entity_poly.pdbx_strand_id
1 'polypeptide(L)'
;MKARVYDLEVMLKSVMEKEAKTGQQTSILYIMDLDGLTFDTKLFTLVRGALASISNFMSEHYVELIHSFVLVNAPTFISAIW
;
A
#
# COMPACT_ATOMS: atom_id res chain seq x y z
N MET A 1 12.53 -4.17 6.39
CA MET A 1 11.18 -4.73 6.65
C MET A 1 10.61 -4.37 8.01
N LYS A 2 11.35 -4.44 9.14
CA LYS A 2 10.79 -4.17 10.50
C LYS A 2 9.95 -2.88 10.63
N ALA A 3 10.42 -1.75 10.09
CA ALA A 3 9.67 -0.49 10.16
C ALA A 3 8.33 -0.53 9.38
N ARG A 4 8.28 -1.22 8.23
CA ARG A 4 7.06 -1.31 7.40
C ARG A 4 6.01 -2.24 7.99
N VAL A 5 6.43 -3.32 8.66
CA VAL A 5 5.52 -4.21 9.38
C VAL A 5 4.87 -3.46 10.55
N TYR A 6 5.63 -2.62 11.25
CA TYR A 6 5.09 -1.77 12.30
C TYR A 6 3.97 -0.84 11.78
N ASP A 7 4.17 -0.21 10.62
CA ASP A 7 3.15 0.65 10.00
C ASP A 7 1.87 -0.14 9.68
N LEU A 8 2.00 -1.38 9.18
CA LEU A 8 0.87 -2.27 8.88
C LEU A 8 0.11 -2.69 10.15
N GLU A 9 0.82 -2.99 11.24
CA GLU A 9 0.20 -3.33 12.53
C GLU A 9 -0.57 -2.15 13.14
N VAL A 10 -0.03 -0.93 13.03
CA VAL A 10 -0.72 0.29 13.47
C VAL A 10 -1.99 0.52 12.65
N MET A 11 -1.91 0.30 11.34
CA MET A 11 -3.03 0.38 10.42
C MET A 11 -4.12 -0.65 10.76
N LEU A 12 -3.73 -1.92 10.96
CA LEU A 12 -4.63 -3.00 11.36
C LEU A 12 -5.32 -2.69 12.70
N LYS A 13 -4.56 -2.25 13.71
CA LYS A 13 -5.10 -1.84 15.00
C LYS A 13 -6.16 -0.75 14.86
N SER A 14 -5.92 0.24 13.99
CA SER A 14 -6.86 1.34 13.75
C SER A 14 -8.16 0.87 13.10
N VAL A 15 -8.07 -0.11 12.18
CA VAL A 15 -9.25 -0.76 11.60
C VAL A 15 -10.05 -1.49 12.68
N MET A 16 -9.40 -2.35 13.47
CA MET A 16 -10.07 -3.11 14.54
C MET A 16 -10.76 -2.21 15.57
N GLU A 17 -10.11 -1.12 15.98
CA GLU A 17 -10.70 -0.13 16.90
C GLU A 17 -11.93 0.56 16.31
N LYS A 18 -11.95 0.79 14.99
CA LYS A 18 -13.08 1.40 14.29
C LYS A 18 -14.23 0.40 14.14
N GLU A 19 -13.93 -0.83 13.76
CA GLU A 19 -14.91 -1.93 13.67
C GLU A 19 -15.56 -2.21 15.03
N ALA A 20 -14.78 -2.21 16.12
CA ALA A 20 -15.31 -2.39 17.47
C ALA A 20 -16.28 -1.27 17.90
N LYS A 21 -16.10 -0.05 17.38
CA LYS A 21 -16.96 1.10 17.69
C LYS A 21 -18.22 1.15 16.82
N THR A 22 -18.12 0.79 15.54
CA THR A 22 -19.22 0.92 14.56
C THR A 22 -20.02 -0.36 14.38
N GLY A 23 -19.44 -1.52 14.71
CA GLY A 23 -19.99 -2.84 14.39
C GLY A 23 -20.02 -3.15 12.90
N GLN A 24 -19.32 -2.36 12.07
CA GLN A 24 -19.28 -2.52 10.61
C GLN A 24 -17.86 -2.86 10.16
N GLN A 25 -17.75 -3.77 9.19
CA GLN A 25 -16.47 -4.10 8.56
C GLN A 25 -15.82 -2.84 7.99
N THR A 26 -14.54 -2.65 8.30
CA THR A 26 -13.76 -1.48 7.90
C THR A 26 -12.50 -1.93 7.19
N SER A 27 -12.04 -1.12 6.26
CA SER A 27 -10.84 -1.39 5.48
C SER A 27 -10.13 -0.07 5.18
N ILE A 28 -8.90 -0.19 4.67
CA ILE A 28 -8.05 0.95 4.36
C ILE A 28 -8.17 1.31 2.89
N LEU A 29 -8.36 2.61 2.63
CA LEU A 29 -8.21 3.22 1.32
C LEU A 29 -6.82 3.84 1.23
N TYR A 30 -5.98 3.31 0.35
CA TYR A 30 -4.64 3.84 0.16
C TYR A 30 -4.66 4.88 -0.95
N ILE A 31 -4.23 6.12 -0.65
CA ILE A 31 -4.09 7.18 -1.65
C ILE A 31 -2.60 7.42 -1.86
N MET A 32 -2.14 7.23 -3.09
CA MET A 32 -0.74 7.42 -3.46
C MET A 32 -0.63 8.58 -4.44
N ASP A 33 -0.02 9.67 -3.99
CA ASP A 33 0.34 10.79 -4.84
C ASP A 33 1.66 10.47 -5.56
N LEU A 34 1.61 10.49 -6.89
CA LEU A 34 2.73 10.18 -7.76
C LEU A 34 3.33 11.42 -8.42
N ASP A 35 2.98 12.62 -7.92
CA ASP A 35 3.59 13.85 -8.40
C ASP A 35 5.13 13.82 -8.23
N GLY A 36 5.83 14.29 -9.26
CA GLY A 36 7.29 14.28 -9.30
C GLY A 36 7.94 12.90 -9.51
N LEU A 37 7.16 11.84 -9.77
CA LEU A 37 7.73 10.53 -10.09
C LEU A 37 8.51 10.58 -11.41
N THR A 38 9.79 10.22 -11.36
CA THR A 38 10.68 10.18 -12.54
C THR A 38 10.87 8.76 -13.06
N PHE A 39 10.82 8.61 -14.38
CA PHE A 39 11.12 7.33 -15.02
C PHE A 39 12.63 7.09 -15.05
N ASP A 40 13.16 6.45 -14.02
CA ASP A 40 14.57 6.11 -13.91
C ASP A 40 14.80 4.64 -13.52
N THR A 41 16.04 4.19 -13.61
CA THR A 41 16.42 2.81 -13.24
C THR A 41 16.22 2.53 -11.75
N LYS A 42 16.29 3.55 -10.89
CA LYS A 42 16.09 3.40 -9.44
C LYS A 42 14.65 3.04 -9.11
N LEU A 43 13.69 3.64 -9.82
CA LEU A 43 12.27 3.31 -9.73
C LEU A 43 12.04 1.85 -10.07
N PHE A 44 12.62 1.35 -11.17
CA PHE A 44 12.53 -0.07 -11.53
C PHE A 44 13.12 -1.00 -10.47
N THR A 45 14.28 -0.64 -9.90
CA THR A 45 14.89 -1.40 -8.80
C THR A 45 14.00 -1.44 -7.56
N LEU A 46 13.35 -0.31 -7.22
CA LEU A 46 12.43 -0.22 -6.08
C LEU A 46 11.17 -1.06 -6.30
N VAL A 47 10.54 -0.93 -7.46
CA VAL A 47 9.30 -1.65 -7.81
C VAL A 47 9.54 -3.15 -7.84
N ARG A 48 10.57 -3.62 -8.56
CA ARG A 48 10.88 -5.06 -8.70
C ARG A 48 11.48 -5.68 -7.44
N GLY A 49 12.05 -4.87 -6.55
CA GLY A 49 12.71 -5.34 -5.33
C GLY A 49 11.83 -5.19 -4.10
N ALA A 50 12.06 -4.11 -3.36
CA ALA A 50 11.49 -3.91 -2.04
C ALA A 50 9.96 -3.81 -2.05
N LEU A 51 9.37 -3.14 -3.05
CA LEU A 51 7.92 -2.97 -3.14
C LEU A 51 7.22 -4.29 -3.50
N ALA A 52 7.74 -5.06 -4.45
CA ALA A 52 7.22 -6.38 -4.77
C ALA A 52 7.24 -7.32 -3.55
N SER A 53 8.35 -7.34 -2.79
CA SER A 53 8.45 -8.16 -1.58
C SER A 53 7.44 -7.76 -0.51
N ILE A 54 7.18 -6.46 -0.33
CA ILE A 54 6.16 -5.97 0.61
C ILE A 54 4.76 -6.31 0.12
N SER A 55 4.49 -6.15 -1.18
CA SER A 55 3.20 -6.52 -1.77
C SER A 55 2.87 -7.98 -1.52
N ASN A 56 3.84 -8.87 -1.74
CA ASN A 56 3.66 -10.29 -1.49
C ASN A 56 3.43 -10.61 -0.01
N PHE A 57 4.18 -9.97 0.88
CA PHE A 57 3.98 -10.10 2.33
C PHE A 57 2.60 -9.61 2.77
N MET A 58 2.13 -8.49 2.23
CA MET A 58 0.78 -7.97 2.52
C MET A 58 -0.31 -8.92 2.04
N SER A 59 -0.18 -9.50 0.85
CA SER A 59 -1.16 -10.46 0.33
C SER A 59 -1.25 -11.75 1.14
N GLU A 60 -0.17 -12.16 1.80
CA GLU A 60 -0.13 -13.38 2.61
C GLU A 60 -0.61 -13.16 4.06
N HIS A 61 -0.33 -11.99 4.66
CA HIS A 61 -0.52 -11.78 6.09
C HIS A 61 -1.61 -10.76 6.47
N TYR A 62 -2.01 -9.87 5.56
CA TYR A 62 -3.00 -8.82 5.81
C TYR A 62 -4.13 -8.86 4.80
N VAL A 63 -4.71 -10.06 4.65
CA VAL A 63 -5.84 -10.33 3.75
C VAL A 63 -7.02 -9.40 4.12
N GLU A 64 -7.60 -8.76 3.11
CA GLU A 64 -8.74 -7.82 3.21
C GLU A 64 -8.50 -6.52 4.00
N LEU A 65 -7.26 -6.23 4.46
CA LEU A 65 -6.96 -4.98 5.15
C LEU A 65 -7.08 -3.76 4.24
N ILE A 66 -6.63 -3.89 2.99
CA ILE A 66 -6.66 -2.81 1.99
C ILE A 66 -7.78 -3.09 1.00
N HIS A 67 -8.74 -2.17 0.90
CA HIS A 67 -9.84 -2.30 -0.04
C HIS A 67 -9.46 -1.81 -1.43
N SER A 68 -8.77 -0.66 -1.52
CA SER A 68 -8.45 -0.04 -2.80
C SER A 68 -7.20 0.82 -2.72
N PHE A 69 -6.49 0.89 -3.85
CA PHE A 69 -5.41 1.84 -4.09
C PHE A 69 -5.88 2.87 -5.09
N VAL A 70 -5.78 4.15 -4.73
CA VAL A 70 -6.09 5.29 -5.58
C VAL A 70 -4.78 6.00 -5.89
N LEU A 71 -4.39 5.96 -7.17
CA LEU A 71 -3.24 6.71 -7.66
C LEU A 71 -3.69 8.10 -8.11
N VAL A 72 -3.06 9.13 -7.58
CA VAL A 72 -3.32 10.54 -7.91
C VAL A 72 -2.07 11.12 -8.56
N ASN A 73 -2.23 12.02 -9.54
CA ASN A 73 -1.13 12.61 -10.32
C ASN A 73 -0.22 11.57 -10.98
N ALA A 74 -0.77 10.41 -11.35
CA ALA A 74 -0.02 9.34 -11.96
C ALA A 74 0.57 9.76 -13.32
N PRO A 75 1.90 9.66 -13.53
CA PRO A 75 2.49 9.99 -14.81
C PRO A 75 2.09 8.94 -15.86
N THR A 76 2.14 9.33 -17.14
CA THR A 76 1.67 8.48 -18.26
C THR A 76 2.40 7.14 -18.37
N PHE A 77 3.63 7.05 -17.87
CA PHE A 77 4.43 5.82 -17.89
C PHE A 77 4.08 4.82 -16.77
N ILE A 78 3.16 5.15 -15.85
CA ILE A 78 2.82 4.28 -14.71
C ILE A 78 2.32 2.90 -15.16
N SER A 79 1.64 2.83 -16.31
CA SER A 79 1.13 1.59 -16.91
C SER A 79 2.23 0.61 -17.34
N ALA A 80 3.47 1.08 -17.50
CA ALA A 80 4.62 0.22 -17.81
C ALA A 80 5.23 -0.43 -16.55
N ILE A 81 4.79 -0.02 -15.36
CA ILE A 81 5.38 -0.39 -14.07
C ILE A 81 4.35 -1.08 -13.14
N TRP A 82 3.06 -0.76 -13.28
CA TRP A 82 1.94 -1.29 -12.50
C TRP A 82 1.61 -2.75 -12.84
#